data_AF-A0A0K2TZE9-F1
#
_entry.id   AF-A0A0K2TZE9-F1
#
_cell.length_a   1.000
_cell.length_b   1.000
_cell.length_c   1.000
_cell.angle_alpha   90.00
_cell.angle_beta   90.00
_cell.angle_gamma   90.00
#
_symmetry.space_group_name_H-M   'P 1'
#
loop_
_entity.id
_entity.type
_entity.pdbx_description
1 polymer ?
#
loop_
_entity_poly.entity_id
_entity_poly.type
_entity_poly.pdbx_seq_one_letter_code
_entity_poly.pdbx_strand_id
1 'polypeptide(L)'
;MINILGIVSVVIFYILILLVGIWAARKNTSGGDQEEEVMLAGRNIGMFVGIFTMTATWVGGGYINGTAEIIYRDGLIWCQAPLGYALSLVLGGVFFAHRMRREGYVTMLDPLQEAFGGRMGGLLFLPALCGEVFWSAGILAALG
;
A
#
# COMPACT_ATOMS: atom_id res chain seq x y z
N MET A 1 16.84 -0.34 -31.17
CA MET A 1 15.69 -0.96 -31.88
C MET A 1 14.51 -0.96 -30.93
N ILE A 2 13.39 -0.35 -31.32
CA ILE A 2 12.21 -0.25 -30.45
C ILE A 2 11.59 -1.64 -30.30
N ASN A 3 11.41 -2.10 -29.06
CA ASN A 3 10.84 -3.42 -28.78
C ASN A 3 9.31 -3.33 -28.81
N ILE A 4 8.74 -3.41 -30.01
CA ILE A 4 7.30 -3.24 -30.28
C ILE A 4 6.47 -4.20 -29.42
N LEU A 5 6.93 -5.43 -29.24
CA LEU A 5 6.24 -6.45 -28.44
C LEU A 5 6.17 -6.09 -26.94
N GLY A 6 7.22 -5.45 -26.42
CA GLY A 6 7.25 -4.94 -25.05
C GLY A 6 6.24 -3.80 -24.86
N ILE A 7 6.22 -2.83 -25.77
CA ILE A 7 5.30 -1.70 -25.72
C ILE A 7 3.85 -2.18 -25.76
N VAL A 8 3.52 -3.08 -26.68
CA VAL A 8 2.16 -3.65 -26.79
C VAL A 8 1.75 -4.34 -25.50
N SER A 9 2.66 -5.12 -24.88
CA SER A 9 2.39 -5.80 -23.61
C SER A 9 2.09 -4.82 -22.47
N VAL A 10 2.86 -3.74 -22.35
CA VAL A 10 2.65 -2.71 -21.31
C VAL A 10 1.34 -1.97 -21.53
N VAL A 11 1.00 -1.61 -22.77
CA VAL A 11 -0.26 -0.93 -23.10
C VAL A 11 -1.45 -1.81 -22.73
N ILE A 12 -1.44 -3.09 -23.11
CA ILE A 12 -2.53 -4.03 -22.77
C ILE A 12 -2.66 -4.16 -21.25
N PHE A 13 -1.55 -4.29 -20.54
CA PHE A 13 -1.54 -4.41 -19.08
C PHE A 13 -2.20 -3.20 -18.38
N TYR A 14 -1.84 -1.98 -18.77
CA TYR A 14 -2.45 -0.78 -18.21
C TYR A 14 -3.93 -0.63 -18.56
N ILE A 15 -4.33 -1.00 -19.79
CA ILE A 15 -5.76 -1.01 -20.17
C ILE A 15 -6.54 -1.97 -19.26
N LEU A 16 -6.02 -3.17 -18.99
CA LEU A 16 -6.68 -4.12 -18.10
C LEU A 16 -6.83 -3.57 -16.68
N ILE A 17 -5.78 -2.97 -16.12
CA ILE A 17 -5.85 -2.33 -14.80
C ILE A 17 -6.92 -1.23 -14.77
N LEU A 18 -6.93 -0.38 -15.80
CA LEU A 18 -7.89 0.72 -15.91
C LEU A 18 -9.33 0.21 -16.03
N LEU A 19 -9.58 -0.84 -16.80
CA LEU A 19 -10.89 -1.47 -16.92
C LEU A 19 -11.37 -2.06 -15.58
N VAL A 20 -10.49 -2.76 -14.85
CA VAL A 20 -10.80 -3.30 -13.53
C VAL A 20 -11.11 -2.16 -12.54
N GLY A 21 -10.32 -1.08 -12.57
CA GLY A 21 -10.54 0.10 -11.74
C GLY A 21 -11.90 0.77 -12.01
N ILE A 22 -12.25 0.96 -13.28
CA ILE A 22 -13.56 1.52 -13.67
C ILE A 22 -14.71 0.60 -13.24
N TRP A 23 -14.55 -0.72 -13.42
CA TRP A 23 -15.56 -1.68 -13.01
C TRP A 23 -15.77 -1.67 -11.50
N ALA A 24 -14.69 -1.64 -10.71
CA ALA A 24 -14.75 -1.53 -9.26
C ALA A 24 -15.40 -0.21 -8.82
N ALA A 25 -15.02 0.92 -9.42
CA ALA A 25 -15.59 2.24 -9.11
C ALA A 25 -17.11 2.30 -9.37
N ARG A 26 -17.58 1.66 -10.45
CA ARG A 26 -19.02 1.59 -10.79
C ARG A 26 -19.83 0.67 -9.88
N LYS A 27 -19.20 -0.31 -9.24
CA LYS A 27 -19.88 -1.26 -8.34
C LYS A 27 -20.21 -0.64 -6.97
N ASN A 28 -19.42 0.33 -6.52
CA ASN A 28 -19.54 0.98 -5.20
C ASN A 28 -20.53 2.17 -5.17
N THR A 29 -21.43 2.30 -6.14
CA THR A 29 -22.41 3.43 -6.19
C THR A 29 -23.73 3.10 -5.48
N SER A 30 -23.88 1.90 -4.90
CA SER A 30 -25.16 1.40 -4.40
C SER A 30 -25.18 1.25 -2.87
N GLY A 31 -25.33 2.36 -2.15
CA GLY A 31 -26.16 2.39 -0.93
C GLY A 31 -25.53 2.27 0.46
N GLY A 32 -24.31 2.77 0.70
CA GLY A 32 -23.75 2.93 2.06
C GLY A 32 -23.03 4.26 2.26
N ASP A 33 -22.61 4.56 3.50
CA ASP A 33 -21.79 5.73 3.85
C ASP A 33 -20.56 5.81 2.92
N GLN A 34 -20.57 6.77 1.99
CA GLN A 34 -19.62 6.85 0.88
C GLN A 34 -18.16 6.84 1.35
N GLU A 35 -17.86 7.46 2.49
CA GLU A 35 -16.50 7.53 3.03
C GLU A 35 -15.98 6.17 3.52
N GLU A 36 -16.80 5.38 4.23
CA GLU A 36 -16.40 4.04 4.69
C GLU A 36 -16.30 3.04 3.54
N GLU A 37 -17.19 3.17 2.54
CA GLU A 37 -17.14 2.32 1.34
C GLU A 37 -15.91 2.62 0.48
N VAL A 38 -15.52 3.88 0.35
CA VAL A 38 -14.33 4.29 -0.42
C VAL A 38 -13.03 4.01 0.34
N MET A 39 -12.97 4.33 1.65
CA MET A 39 -11.73 4.23 2.42
C MET A 39 -11.48 2.83 2.99
N LEU A 40 -12.53 2.09 3.34
CA LEU A 40 -12.43 0.79 4.02
C LEU A 40 -13.05 -0.37 3.23
N ALA A 41 -13.56 -0.13 2.01
CA ALA A 41 -14.30 -1.10 1.22
C ALA A 41 -15.40 -1.81 2.04
N GLY A 42 -16.12 -1.03 2.87
CA GLY A 42 -17.16 -1.53 3.77
C GLY A 42 -16.65 -2.55 4.78
N ARG A 43 -15.35 -2.52 5.12
CA ARG A 43 -14.64 -3.46 6.03
C ARG A 43 -14.75 -4.93 5.62
N ASN A 44 -15.16 -5.22 4.39
CA ASN A 44 -15.41 -6.57 3.90
C ASN A 44 -14.31 -7.07 2.93
N ILE A 45 -13.10 -6.51 3.02
CA ILE A 45 -11.96 -7.02 2.27
C ILE A 45 -11.62 -8.41 2.79
N GLY A 46 -11.80 -9.42 1.95
CA GLY A 46 -11.41 -10.80 2.25
C GLY A 46 -9.89 -10.91 2.49
N MET A 47 -9.49 -11.86 3.35
CA MET A 47 -8.10 -12.02 3.77
C MET A 47 -7.12 -12.15 2.59
N PHE A 48 -7.48 -12.91 1.55
CA PHE A 48 -6.64 -13.08 0.36
C PHE A 48 -6.39 -11.77 -0.37
N VAL A 49 -7.45 -10.99 -0.63
CA VAL A 49 -7.33 -9.69 -1.30
C VAL A 49 -6.52 -8.74 -0.43
N GLY A 50 -6.71 -8.78 0.89
CA GLY A 50 -5.90 -8.02 1.85
C GLY A 50 -4.42 -8.36 1.76
N ILE A 51 -4.05 -9.65 1.75
CA ILE A 51 -2.65 -10.09 1.62
C ILE A 51 -2.05 -9.58 0.32
N PHE A 52 -2.71 -9.80 -0.83
CA PHE A 52 -2.19 -9.35 -2.13
C PHE A 52 -2.03 -7.83 -2.19
N THR A 53 -2.99 -7.08 -1.65
CA THR A 53 -2.93 -5.61 -1.62
C THR A 53 -1.78 -5.12 -0.74
N MET A 54 -1.63 -5.68 0.46
CA MET A 54 -0.53 -5.32 1.36
C MET A 54 0.84 -5.68 0.75
N THR A 55 0.97 -6.84 0.11
CA THR A 55 2.20 -7.22 -0.59
C THR A 55 2.49 -6.25 -1.75
N ALA A 56 1.48 -5.89 -2.54
CA ALA A 56 1.64 -4.95 -3.65
C ALA A 56 2.12 -3.56 -3.20
N THR A 57 1.72 -3.09 -2.01
CA THR A 57 2.18 -1.81 -1.45
C THR A 57 3.69 -1.78 -1.17
N TRP A 58 4.27 -2.90 -0.70
CA TRP A 58 5.68 -2.95 -0.30
C TRP A 58 6.62 -3.48 -1.39
N VAL A 59 6.12 -4.33 -2.29
CA VAL A 59 6.91 -4.92 -3.38
C VAL A 59 6.85 -4.01 -4.61
N GLY A 60 7.63 -2.93 -4.57
CA GLY A 60 7.78 -1.96 -5.66
C GLY A 60 9.10 -2.06 -6.42
N GLY A 61 9.28 -1.19 -7.43
CA GLY A 61 10.49 -1.14 -8.26
C GLY A 61 11.78 -0.90 -7.46
N GLY A 62 11.73 0.00 -6.46
CA GLY A 62 12.87 0.26 -5.57
C GLY A 62 13.26 -0.96 -4.73
N TYR A 63 12.28 -1.71 -4.23
CA TYR A 63 12.52 -2.94 -3.48
C TYR A 63 13.17 -4.02 -4.36
N ILE A 64 12.65 -4.22 -5.58
CA ILE A 64 13.16 -5.23 -6.53
C ILE A 64 14.60 -4.88 -6.95
N ASN A 65 14.84 -3.64 -7.38
CA ASN A 65 16.15 -3.21 -7.84
C ASN A 65 17.18 -3.21 -6.70
N GLY A 66 16.82 -2.70 -5.51
CA GLY A 66 17.71 -2.67 -4.36
C GLY A 66 18.04 -4.07 -3.83
N THR A 67 17.06 -4.97 -3.77
CA THR A 67 17.29 -6.36 -3.35
C THR A 67 18.16 -7.10 -4.36
N ALA A 68 17.94 -6.91 -5.66
CA ALA A 68 18.78 -7.49 -6.70
C ALA A 68 20.23 -7.01 -6.62
N GLU A 69 20.46 -5.71 -6.38
CA GLU A 69 21.80 -5.15 -6.21
C GLU A 69 22.52 -5.71 -4.99
N ILE A 70 21.85 -5.77 -3.84
CA ILE A 70 22.43 -6.26 -2.59
C ILE A 70 22.76 -7.75 -2.69
N ILE A 71 21.86 -8.57 -3.27
CA ILE A 71 22.14 -10.00 -3.47
C ILE A 71 23.33 -10.18 -4.41
N TYR A 72 23.43 -9.37 -5.46
CA TYR A 72 24.54 -9.44 -6.40
C TYR A 72 25.89 -9.09 -5.76
N ARG A 73 25.93 -8.10 -4.86
CA ARG A 73 27.17 -7.66 -4.19
C ARG A 73 27.53 -8.51 -2.97
N ASP A 74 26.58 -8.73 -2.07
CA ASP A 74 26.84 -9.22 -0.72
C ASP A 74 26.27 -10.64 -0.49
N GLY A 75 25.52 -11.17 -1.45
CA GLY A 75 25.01 -12.54 -1.45
C GLY A 75 23.59 -12.71 -0.88
N LEU A 76 23.06 -13.92 -1.02
CA LEU A 76 21.65 -14.24 -0.75
C LEU A 76 21.23 -14.03 0.72
N ILE A 77 22.18 -14.10 1.66
CA ILE A 77 21.95 -13.95 3.11
C ILE A 77 21.38 -12.56 3.44
N TRP A 78 21.64 -11.56 2.59
CA TRP A 78 21.15 -10.20 2.76
C TRP A 78 19.72 -9.98 2.24
N CYS A 79 19.08 -11.00 1.68
CA CYS A 79 17.66 -10.98 1.31
C CYS A 79 16.74 -11.17 2.54
N GLN A 80 16.96 -10.37 3.59
CA GLN A 80 16.19 -10.43 4.83
C GLN A 80 14.94 -9.54 4.80
N ALA A 81 14.94 -8.54 3.90
CA ALA A 81 13.87 -7.59 3.74
C ALA A 81 12.47 -8.23 3.60
N PRO A 82 12.24 -9.27 2.76
CA PRO A 82 10.91 -9.88 2.66
C PRO A 82 10.44 -10.54 3.97
N LEU A 83 11.34 -11.18 4.71
CA LEU A 83 11.02 -11.77 6.01
C LEU A 83 10.68 -10.69 7.04
N GLY A 84 11.44 -9.59 7.05
CA GLY A 84 11.18 -8.44 7.90
C GLY A 84 9.82 -7.80 7.64
N TYR A 85 9.47 -7.57 6.37
CA TYR A 85 8.15 -7.04 5.99
C TYR A 85 7.01 -8.00 6.32
N ALA A 86 7.17 -9.31 6.06
CA ALA A 86 6.15 -10.29 6.40
C ALA A 86 5.90 -10.32 7.92
N LEU A 87 6.96 -10.34 8.73
CA LEU A 87 6.84 -10.36 10.18
C LEU A 87 6.21 -9.07 10.72
N SER A 88 6.62 -7.90 10.21
CA SER A 88 6.06 -6.62 10.64
C SER A 88 4.57 -6.50 10.29
N LEU A 89 4.14 -7.02 9.14
CA LEU A 89 2.73 -7.06 8.74
C LEU A 89 1.91 -8.00 9.62
N VAL A 90 2.44 -9.18 9.95
CA VAL A 90 1.76 -10.13 10.84
C VAL A 90 1.61 -9.54 12.24
N LEU A 91 2.69 -8.99 12.80
CA LEU A 91 2.65 -8.36 14.13
C LEU A 91 1.72 -7.15 14.13
N GLY A 92 1.83 -6.27 13.13
CA GLY A 92 0.96 -5.11 12.97
C GLY A 92 -0.52 -5.50 12.87
N GLY A 93 -0.82 -6.55 12.09
CA GLY A 93 -2.16 -7.10 11.96
C GLY A 93 -2.72 -7.68 13.26
N VAL A 94 -1.94 -8.47 14.00
CA VAL A 94 -2.39 -9.10 15.24
C VAL A 94 -2.63 -8.08 16.35
N PHE A 95 -1.72 -7.11 16.53
CA PHE A 95 -1.82 -6.14 17.63
C PHE A 95 -2.79 -5.00 17.33
N PHE A 96 -2.78 -4.44 16.12
CA PHE A 96 -3.51 -3.21 15.83
C PHE A 96 -4.82 -3.42 15.07
N ALA A 97 -4.93 -4.43 14.20
CA ALA A 97 -6.10 -4.54 13.33
C ALA A 97 -7.42 -4.78 14.08
N HIS A 98 -7.39 -5.52 15.19
CA HIS A 98 -8.58 -5.72 16.02
C HIS A 98 -8.99 -4.41 16.73
N ARG A 99 -8.02 -3.69 17.33
CA ARG A 99 -8.30 -2.40 17.97
C ARG A 99 -8.86 -1.40 16.97
N MET A 100 -8.27 -1.30 15.79
CA MET A 100 -8.74 -0.38 14.73
C MET A 100 -10.15 -0.70 14.27
N ARG A 101 -10.49 -1.98 14.08
CA ARG A 101 -11.85 -2.39 13.68
C ARG A 101 -12.90 -2.14 14.76
N ARG A 102 -12.57 -2.37 16.04
CA ARG A 102 -13.54 -2.26 17.14
C ARG A 102 -13.97 -0.82 17.42
N GLU A 103 -13.03 0.12 17.33
CA GLU A 103 -13.30 1.54 17.58
C GLU A 103 -13.79 2.28 16.34
N GLY A 104 -13.81 1.60 15.20
CA GLY A 104 -14.27 2.17 13.94
C GLY A 104 -13.34 3.23 13.35
N TYR A 105 -12.05 3.23 13.71
CA TYR A 105 -11.08 4.16 13.14
C TYR A 105 -10.90 3.96 11.63
N VAL A 106 -10.74 5.06 10.92
CA VAL A 106 -10.54 5.13 9.47
C VAL A 106 -9.07 5.36 9.14
N THR A 107 -8.37 6.15 9.96
CA THR A 107 -6.94 6.45 9.77
C THR A 107 -6.10 5.90 10.94
N MET A 108 -4.80 5.67 10.69
CA MET A 108 -3.85 5.33 11.77
C MET A 108 -3.61 6.51 12.73
N LEU A 109 -4.01 7.73 12.36
CA LEU A 109 -3.90 8.92 13.20
C LEU A 109 -5.07 9.05 14.17
N ASP A 110 -6.22 8.42 13.91
CA ASP A 110 -7.43 8.57 14.74
C ASP A 110 -7.20 8.17 16.22
N PRO A 111 -6.54 7.03 16.55
CA PRO A 111 -6.24 6.70 17.94
C PRO A 111 -5.34 7.74 18.62
N LEU A 112 -4.41 8.34 17.86
CA LEU A 112 -3.48 9.36 18.37
C LEU A 112 -4.18 10.71 18.52
N GLN A 113 -5.11 11.02 17.62
CA GLN A 113 -5.95 12.21 17.70
C GLN A 113 -6.90 12.15 18.90
N GLU A 114 -7.44 10.97 19.22
CA GLU A 114 -8.27 10.77 20.40
C GLU A 114 -7.44 10.84 21.70
N ALA A 115 -6.24 10.26 21.72
CA ALA A 115 -5.37 10.26 22.90
C ALA A 115 -4.71 11.62 23.18
N PHE A 116 -4.30 12.37 22.15
CA PHE A 116 -3.49 13.59 22.28
C PHE A 116 -4.20 14.87 21.80
N GLY A 117 -5.43 14.76 21.31
CA GLY A 117 -6.25 15.86 20.81
C GLY A 117 -6.02 16.23 19.34
N GLY A 118 -6.97 16.97 18.77
CA GLY A 118 -7.01 17.37 17.35
C GLY A 118 -5.77 18.11 16.85
N ARG A 119 -5.13 18.93 17.71
CA ARG A 119 -3.88 19.64 17.36
C ARG A 119 -2.71 18.69 17.13
N MET A 120 -2.60 17.63 17.93
CA MET A 120 -1.53 16.63 17.78
C MET A 120 -1.78 15.73 16.57
N GLY A 121 -3.04 15.38 16.28
CA GLY A 121 -3.40 14.67 15.04
C GLY A 121 -2.95 15.43 13.78
N GLY A 122 -3.24 16.73 13.71
CA GLY A 122 -2.80 17.59 12.60
C GLY A 122 -1.27 17.75 12.51
N LEU A 123 -0.56 17.76 13.64
CA LEU A 123 0.91 17.81 13.63
C LEU A 123 1.52 16.50 13.12
N LEU A 124 0.97 15.35 13.52
CA LEU A 124 1.42 14.02 13.10
C LEU A 124 1.16 13.73 11.62
N PHE A 125 0.21 14.44 11.01
CA PHE A 125 -0.02 14.39 9.57
C PHE A 125 1.18 14.90 8.76
N LEU A 126 1.94 15.89 9.26
CA LEU A 126 3.08 16.45 8.51
C LEU A 126 4.19 15.41 8.27
N PRO A 127 4.69 14.68 9.28
CA PRO A 127 5.61 13.57 9.06
C PRO A 127 5.04 12.48 8.14
N ALA A 128 3.76 12.13 8.29
CA ALA A 128 3.12 11.10 7.46
C ALA A 128 3.10 11.51 5.98
N LEU A 129 2.70 12.76 5.70
CA LEU A 129 2.71 13.33 4.37
C LEU A 129 4.11 13.36 3.76
N CYS A 130 5.11 13.82 4.52
CA CYS A 130 6.50 13.82 4.07
C CYS A 130 6.99 12.40 3.75
N GLY A 131 6.64 11.42 4.58
CA GLY A 131 6.95 10.00 4.35
C GLY A 131 6.41 9.50 3.03
N GLU A 132 5.12 9.73 2.76
CA GLU A 132 4.47 9.32 1.50
C GLU A 132 5.04 10.04 0.28
N VAL A 133 5.38 11.33 0.40
CA VAL A 133 6.01 12.11 -0.68
C VAL A 133 7.41 11.57 -0.99
N PHE A 134 8.25 11.32 0.02
CA PHE A 134 9.58 10.76 -0.19
C PHE A 134 9.54 9.32 -0.71
N TRP A 135 8.59 8.52 -0.22
CA TRP A 135 8.38 7.16 -0.72
C TRP A 135 7.99 7.17 -2.20
N SER A 136 7.01 7.98 -2.57
CA SER A 136 6.57 8.14 -3.95
C SER A 136 7.69 8.64 -4.86
N ALA A 137 8.46 9.63 -4.41
CA ALA A 137 9.63 10.13 -5.11
C ALA A 137 10.69 9.03 -5.31
N GLY A 138 10.94 8.19 -4.30
CA GLY A 138 11.86 7.05 -4.38
C GLY A 138 11.41 5.99 -5.39
N ILE A 139 10.11 5.67 -5.44
CA ILE A 139 9.56 4.75 -6.44
C ILE A 139 9.70 5.33 -7.85
N LEU A 140 9.39 6.61 -8.03
CA LEU A 140 9.54 7.28 -9.33
C LEU A 140 11.01 7.33 -9.77
N ALA A 141 11.93 7.64 -8.86
CA ALA A 141 13.37 7.61 -9.15
C ALA A 141 13.87 6.21 -9.52
N ALA A 142 13.27 5.15 -8.95
CA ALA A 142 13.61 3.77 -9.30
C ALA A 142 13.15 3.34 -10.70
N LEU A 143 12.25 4.10 -11.35
CA LEU A 143 11.80 3.83 -12.73
C LEU A 143 12.80 4.31 -13.80
N GLY A 144 13.75 5.19 -13.44
CA GLY A 144 14.77 5.75 -14.34
C GLY A 144 14.49 7.18 -14.76
#